data_AF-A0A7Y3PHD7-F1
#
_entry.id   AF-A0A7Y3PHD7-F1
#
_cell.length_a   1.000
_cell.length_b   1.000
_cell.length_c   1.000
_cell.angle_alpha   90.00
_cell.angle_beta   90.00
_cell.angle_gamma   90.00
#
_symmetry.space_group_name_H-M   'P 1'
#
loop_
_entity.id
_entity.type
_entity.pdbx_description
1 polymer ?
#
loop_
_entity_poly.entity_id
_entity_poly.type
_entity_poly.pdbx_seq_one_letter_code
_entity_poly.pdbx_strand_id
1 'polypeptide(L)'
;GVGATIYFGSDGATRQIQEVSNVFAEAHRQGMFTVLWCYLRNPAFKTDEADYHLAADLTGQANHLGVTIEADIIKQKLPENNGGFNALKFGRTDKLVYEKLTTDNPIDLTRWQVVNCYAGRVGLINSGGESRGASDLAEVVRTAVINKRAGGQGLIVGRKAFQRPRSEGVALIRAIQDVYLDASIAIA
;
A
#
# COMPACT_ATOMS: atom_id res chain seq x y z
N GLY A 1 8.97 16.36 5.72
CA GLY A 1 9.15 14.91 5.89
C GLY A 1 10.15 14.37 4.88
N VAL A 2 10.62 13.15 5.08
CA VAL A 2 11.53 12.43 4.18
C VAL A 2 10.79 11.24 3.56
N GLY A 3 10.90 11.07 2.25
CA GLY A 3 10.33 9.94 1.52
C GLY A 3 11.41 9.02 0.99
N ALA A 4 11.23 7.71 1.11
CA ALA A 4 12.14 6.71 0.55
C ALA A 4 11.39 5.55 -0.11
N THR A 5 12.07 4.79 -0.98
CA THR A 5 11.52 3.58 -1.60
C THR A 5 12.43 2.41 -1.32
N ILE A 6 11.84 1.29 -0.90
CA ILE A 6 12.51 -0.01 -0.84
C ILE A 6 11.82 -0.95 -1.81
N TYR A 7 12.62 -1.69 -2.56
CA TYR A 7 12.20 -2.75 -3.46
C TYR A 7 12.41 -4.11 -2.77
N PHE A 8 11.48 -4.48 -1.91
CA PHE A 8 11.50 -5.72 -1.13
C PHE A 8 11.52 -6.95 -2.05
N GLY A 9 12.44 -7.87 -1.77
CA GLY A 9 12.67 -9.07 -2.57
C GLY A 9 13.67 -8.89 -3.72
N SER A 10 14.18 -7.67 -3.96
CA SER A 10 15.25 -7.45 -4.94
C SER A 10 16.63 -7.69 -4.35
N ASP A 11 17.64 -7.93 -5.19
CA ASP A 11 19.04 -8.11 -4.76
C ASP A 11 19.57 -6.93 -3.93
N GLY A 12 19.08 -5.72 -4.20
CA GLY A 12 19.45 -4.49 -3.48
C GLY A 12 18.66 -4.24 -2.20
N ALA A 13 17.65 -5.06 -1.87
CA ALA A 13 16.72 -4.79 -0.77
C ALA A 13 17.44 -4.66 0.58
N THR A 14 18.40 -5.53 0.88
CA THR A 14 19.14 -5.51 2.15
C THR A 14 19.89 -4.19 2.35
N ARG A 15 20.56 -3.69 1.30
CA ARG A 15 21.25 -2.39 1.34
C ARG A 15 20.25 -1.24 1.54
N GLN A 16 19.16 -1.25 0.77
CA GLN A 16 18.11 -0.23 0.84
C GLN A 16 17.48 -0.16 2.24
N ILE A 17 17.23 -1.31 2.88
CA ILE A 17 16.71 -1.37 4.26
C ILE A 17 17.67 -0.67 5.21
N GLN A 18 18.97 -0.95 5.15
CA GLN A 18 19.97 -0.33 6.02
C GLN A 18 20.09 1.18 5.78
N GLU A 19 20.21 1.60 4.51
CA GLU A 19 20.33 3.00 4.12
C GLU A 19 19.09 3.81 4.55
N VAL A 20 17.89 3.29 4.29
CA VAL A 20 16.63 3.95 4.66
C VAL A 20 16.43 3.99 6.16
N SER A 21 16.81 2.94 6.91
CA SER A 21 16.74 2.94 8.38
C SER A 21 17.58 4.07 8.97
N ASN A 22 18.80 4.28 8.46
CA ASN A 22 19.67 5.37 8.90
C ASN A 22 19.09 6.75 8.58
N VAL A 23 18.52 6.90 7.37
CA VAL A 23 17.90 8.15 6.93
C VAL A 23 16.65 8.47 7.76
N PHE A 24 15.83 7.48 8.10
CA PHE A 24 14.61 7.67 8.89
C PHE A 24 14.92 8.01 10.34
N ALA A 25 15.89 7.33 10.95
CA ALA A 25 16.37 7.68 12.28
C ALA A 25 16.91 9.12 12.34
N GLU A 26 17.60 9.59 11.29
CA GLU A 26 18.04 11.00 11.21
C GLU A 26 16.88 11.97 10.99
N ALA A 27 15.93 11.64 10.13
CA ALA A 27 14.73 12.45 9.94
C ALA A 27 13.97 12.65 11.26
N HIS A 28 13.84 11.59 12.06
CA HIS A 28 13.23 11.65 13.40
C HIS A 28 14.03 12.50 14.38
N ARG A 29 15.38 12.40 14.39
CA ARG A 29 16.23 13.29 15.20
C ARG A 29 16.03 14.77 14.85
N GLN A 30 15.66 15.09 13.61
CA GLN A 30 15.37 16.45 13.16
C GLN A 30 13.87 16.84 13.27
N GLY A 31 13.02 15.99 13.85
CA GLY A 31 11.59 16.27 13.99
C GLY A 31 10.79 16.20 12.68
N MET A 32 11.30 15.49 11.67
CA MET A 32 10.64 15.31 10.38
C MET A 32 9.92 13.97 10.31
N PHE A 33 8.68 13.95 9.80
CA PHE A 33 7.98 12.69 9.52
C PHE A 33 8.59 11.93 8.33
N THR A 34 8.34 10.62 8.25
CA THR A 34 8.85 9.73 7.20
C THR A 34 7.74 9.04 6.41
N VAL A 35 7.99 8.78 5.12
CA VAL A 35 7.06 8.04 4.25
C VAL A 35 7.84 6.98 3.49
N LEU A 36 7.41 5.73 3.60
CA LEU A 36 8.09 4.60 2.95
C LEU A 36 7.21 3.94 1.89
N TRP A 37 7.72 3.90 0.67
CA TRP A 37 7.16 3.09 -0.40
C TRP A 37 7.71 1.67 -0.30
N CYS A 38 6.85 0.72 0.06
CA CYS A 38 7.21 -0.68 0.26
C CYS A 38 6.93 -1.52 -0.99
N TYR A 39 7.64 -1.32 -2.09
CA TYR A 39 7.34 -2.08 -3.30
C TYR A 39 7.92 -3.49 -3.27
N LEU A 40 7.14 -4.49 -3.65
CA LEU A 40 7.70 -5.79 -3.99
C LEU A 40 8.41 -5.73 -5.34
N ARG A 41 9.55 -6.40 -5.45
CA ARG A 41 10.30 -6.55 -6.69
C ARG A 41 11.10 -7.84 -6.66
N ASN A 42 10.55 -8.90 -7.24
CA ASN A 42 11.30 -10.14 -7.44
C ASN A 42 10.70 -10.89 -8.65
N PRO A 43 11.50 -11.23 -9.69
CA PRO A 43 11.00 -11.98 -10.84
C PRO A 43 10.26 -13.28 -10.47
N ALA A 44 10.68 -13.95 -9.39
CA ALA A 44 10.06 -15.18 -8.91
C ALA A 44 8.65 -14.98 -8.34
N PHE A 45 8.21 -13.74 -8.08
CA PHE A 45 6.84 -13.49 -7.59
C PHE A 45 5.80 -13.54 -8.71
N LYS A 46 6.25 -13.61 -9.96
CA LYS A 46 5.39 -13.89 -11.10
C LYS A 46 5.53 -15.35 -11.48
N THR A 47 4.41 -16.05 -11.50
CA THR A 47 4.28 -17.47 -11.85
C THR A 47 3.43 -17.60 -13.11
N ASP A 48 3.28 -18.82 -13.61
CA ASP A 48 2.36 -19.10 -14.73
C ASP A 48 0.89 -18.88 -14.31
N GLU A 49 0.57 -19.06 -13.02
CA GLU A 49 -0.76 -18.92 -12.47
C GLU A 49 -1.15 -17.45 -12.23
N ALA A 50 -0.24 -16.65 -11.66
CA ALA A 50 -0.52 -15.28 -11.26
C ALA A 50 0.74 -14.41 -11.02
N ASP A 51 0.52 -13.10 -10.99
CA ASP A 51 1.48 -12.11 -10.48
C ASP A 51 1.18 -11.80 -9.00
N TYR A 52 2.06 -12.22 -8.10
CA TYR A 52 1.92 -12.02 -6.65
C TYR A 52 2.58 -10.74 -6.13
N HIS A 53 3.09 -9.85 -6.99
CA HIS A 53 3.62 -8.55 -6.54
C HIS A 53 2.57 -7.67 -5.85
N LEU A 54 1.28 -7.97 -6.02
CA LEU A 54 0.14 -7.30 -5.41
C LEU A 54 -0.62 -8.20 -4.43
N ALA A 55 -0.01 -9.29 -3.98
CA ALA A 55 -0.62 -10.19 -3.00
C ALA A 55 -0.69 -9.52 -1.63
N ALA A 56 -1.85 -9.56 -0.99
CA ALA A 56 -2.08 -8.93 0.31
C ALA A 56 -1.12 -9.46 1.38
N ASP A 57 -0.85 -10.76 1.42
CA ASP A 57 0.09 -11.39 2.35
C ASP A 57 1.54 -10.95 2.13
N LEU A 58 2.03 -10.94 0.88
CA LEU A 58 3.39 -10.51 0.57
C LEU A 58 3.59 -9.00 0.78
N THR A 59 2.63 -8.19 0.32
CA THR A 59 2.69 -6.73 0.49
C THR A 59 2.53 -6.34 1.96
N GLY A 60 1.72 -7.08 2.73
CA GLY A 60 1.62 -6.95 4.18
C GLY A 60 2.97 -7.16 4.87
N GLN A 61 3.73 -8.19 4.50
CA GLN A 61 5.08 -8.40 5.04
C GLN A 61 6.04 -7.24 4.74
N ALA A 62 6.02 -6.71 3.52
CA ALA A 62 6.83 -5.53 3.17
C ALA A 62 6.41 -4.28 3.95
N ASN A 63 5.11 -4.10 4.17
CA ASN A 63 4.59 -3.02 5.01
C ASN A 63 5.08 -3.17 6.46
N HIS A 64 4.99 -4.38 7.03
CA HIS A 64 5.44 -4.66 8.39
C HIS A 64 6.93 -4.35 8.56
N LEU A 65 7.78 -4.81 7.63
CA LEU A 65 9.20 -4.47 7.65
C LEU A 65 9.43 -2.94 7.57
N GLY A 66 8.64 -2.24 6.77
CA GLY A 66 8.69 -0.78 6.70
C GLY A 66 8.37 -0.10 8.03
N VAL A 67 7.37 -0.61 8.75
CA VAL A 67 7.01 -0.12 10.09
C VAL A 67 8.14 -0.35 11.10
N THR A 68 8.86 -1.48 11.01
CA THR A 68 9.97 -1.78 11.93
C THR A 68 11.18 -0.87 11.76
N ILE A 69 11.30 -0.15 10.64
CA ILE A 69 12.39 0.79 10.36
C ILE A 69 11.92 2.25 10.42
N GLU A 70 10.96 2.50 11.33
CA GLU A 70 10.50 3.84 11.71
C GLU A 70 9.80 4.63 10.59
N ALA A 71 9.06 3.95 9.70
CA ALA A 71 8.14 4.65 8.81
C ALA A 71 6.92 5.20 9.60
N ASP A 72 6.60 6.50 9.46
CA ASP A 72 5.35 7.07 10.00
C ASP A 72 4.15 6.79 9.08
N ILE A 73 4.40 6.71 7.77
CA ILE A 73 3.41 6.39 6.75
C ILE A 73 3.97 5.35 5.80
N ILE A 74 3.22 4.26 5.63
CA ILE A 74 3.47 3.25 4.62
C ILE A 74 2.67 3.57 3.36
N LYS A 75 3.36 3.58 2.23
CA LYS A 75 2.76 3.62 0.90
C LYS A 75 2.86 2.24 0.27
N GLN A 76 1.70 1.65 -0.06
CA GLN A 76 1.60 0.41 -0.84
C GLN A 76 0.71 0.57 -2.10
N LYS A 77 0.76 -0.37 -3.04
CA LYS A 77 -0.29 -0.52 -4.06
C LYS A 77 -1.53 -1.20 -3.46
N LEU A 78 -2.71 -0.97 -4.02
CA LEU A 78 -3.89 -1.72 -3.59
C LEU A 78 -3.66 -3.21 -3.90
N PRO A 79 -3.99 -4.14 -2.99
CA PRO A 79 -3.83 -5.55 -3.28
C PRO A 79 -4.87 -6.00 -4.32
N GLU A 80 -4.45 -6.90 -5.21
CA GLU A 80 -5.31 -7.48 -6.26
C GLU A 80 -5.56 -8.97 -6.06
N ASN A 81 -4.74 -9.64 -5.25
CA ASN A 81 -4.88 -11.05 -4.91
C ASN A 81 -4.30 -11.33 -3.51
N ASN A 82 -4.20 -12.61 -3.15
CA ASN A 82 -3.60 -13.08 -1.91
C ASN A 82 -2.95 -14.46 -2.14
N GLY A 83 -2.33 -15.02 -1.10
CA GLY A 83 -1.81 -16.38 -1.14
C GLY A 83 -0.42 -16.51 -1.78
N GLY A 84 0.31 -15.40 -1.90
CA GLY A 84 1.67 -15.42 -2.43
C GLY A 84 2.60 -16.30 -1.60
N PHE A 85 2.44 -16.37 -0.27
CA PHE A 85 3.24 -17.29 0.55
C PHE A 85 2.94 -18.76 0.23
N ASN A 86 1.68 -19.10 -0.02
CA ASN A 86 1.28 -20.45 -0.37
C ASN A 86 1.76 -20.85 -1.76
N ALA A 87 1.73 -19.94 -2.74
CA ALA A 87 2.14 -20.21 -4.11
C ALA A 87 3.66 -20.32 -4.23
N LEU A 88 4.38 -19.39 -3.61
CA LEU A 88 5.82 -19.21 -3.84
C LEU A 88 6.69 -20.00 -2.84
N LYS A 89 6.08 -20.59 -1.80
CA LYS A 89 6.73 -21.50 -0.83
C LYS A 89 7.98 -20.96 -0.14
N PHE A 90 8.18 -19.64 -0.08
CA PHE A 90 9.37 -19.01 0.54
C PHE A 90 9.06 -18.26 1.85
N GLY A 91 7.79 -18.14 2.24
CA GLY A 91 7.38 -17.47 3.48
C GLY A 91 6.71 -18.41 4.47
N ARG A 92 6.44 -17.88 5.67
CA ARG A 92 5.68 -18.57 6.71
C ARG A 92 4.30 -17.93 6.81
N THR A 93 3.28 -18.76 6.80
CA THR A 93 1.88 -18.33 6.93
C THR A 93 1.10 -19.45 7.60
N ASP A 94 -0.05 -19.11 8.18
CA ASP A 94 -0.97 -20.08 8.77
C ASP A 94 -2.22 -20.19 7.87
N LYS A 95 -2.80 -21.39 7.77
CA LYS A 95 -4.03 -21.62 7.00
C LYS A 95 -5.18 -20.71 7.43
N LEU A 96 -5.23 -20.32 8.71
CA LEU A 96 -6.25 -19.44 9.26
C LEU A 96 -6.24 -18.05 8.64
N VAL A 97 -5.10 -17.58 8.12
CA VAL A 97 -5.02 -16.32 7.35
C VAL A 97 -6.02 -16.36 6.21
N TYR A 98 -6.05 -17.46 5.46
CA TYR A 98 -6.84 -17.63 4.24
C TYR A 98 -8.25 -18.18 4.51
N GLU A 99 -8.42 -19.00 5.55
CA GLU A 99 -9.71 -19.61 5.88
C GLU A 99 -10.61 -18.73 6.74
N LYS A 100 -10.04 -17.81 7.55
CA LYS A 100 -10.81 -17.07 8.56
C LYS A 100 -10.52 -15.58 8.65
N LEU A 101 -9.29 -15.13 8.36
CA LEU A 101 -8.88 -13.75 8.62
C LEU A 101 -8.99 -12.83 7.39
N THR A 102 -9.13 -13.40 6.19
CA THR A 102 -9.28 -12.65 4.95
C THR A 102 -10.30 -13.34 4.04
N THR A 103 -10.80 -12.59 3.05
CA THR A 103 -11.56 -13.12 1.91
C THR A 103 -11.01 -12.50 0.61
N ASP A 104 -11.62 -12.81 -0.52
CA ASP A 104 -11.34 -12.15 -1.81
C ASP A 104 -11.97 -10.74 -1.91
N ASN A 105 -12.70 -10.30 -0.88
CA ASN A 105 -13.20 -8.93 -0.84
C ASN A 105 -12.01 -7.95 -0.77
N PRO A 106 -11.92 -6.95 -1.67
CA PRO A 106 -10.79 -6.03 -1.69
C PRO A 106 -10.63 -5.21 -0.41
N ILE A 107 -11.71 -4.99 0.36
CA ILE A 107 -11.63 -4.35 1.67
C ILE A 107 -10.89 -5.25 2.66
N ASP A 108 -11.14 -6.56 2.66
CA ASP A 108 -10.48 -7.52 3.55
C ASP A 108 -9.00 -7.68 3.19
N LEU A 109 -8.68 -7.77 1.90
CA LEU A 109 -7.30 -7.79 1.41
C LEU A 109 -6.53 -6.53 1.81
N THR A 110 -7.16 -5.36 1.67
CA THR A 110 -6.54 -4.08 2.08
C THR A 110 -6.44 -3.99 3.60
N ARG A 111 -7.41 -4.52 4.35
CA ARG A 111 -7.35 -4.59 5.81
C ARG A 111 -6.20 -5.46 6.27
N TRP A 112 -5.87 -6.53 5.55
CA TRP A 112 -4.69 -7.33 5.84
C TRP A 112 -3.39 -6.51 5.72
N GLN A 113 -3.28 -5.61 4.73
CA GLN A 113 -2.17 -4.65 4.66
C GLN A 113 -2.15 -3.70 5.88
N VAL A 114 -3.32 -3.18 6.30
CA VAL A 114 -3.45 -2.27 7.46
C VAL A 114 -3.06 -2.95 8.77
N VAL A 115 -3.45 -4.21 8.98
CA VAL A 115 -3.08 -5.00 10.17
C VAL A 115 -1.57 -5.11 10.30
N ASN A 116 -0.86 -5.30 9.19
CA ASN A 116 0.60 -5.35 9.15
C ASN A 116 1.28 -3.99 9.43
N CYS A 117 0.53 -2.88 9.39
CA CYS A 117 0.96 -1.55 9.83
C CYS A 117 0.63 -1.29 11.31
N TYR A 118 0.82 -2.29 12.19
CA TYR A 118 0.41 -2.27 13.60
C TYR A 118 -1.07 -1.91 13.78
N ALA A 119 -1.95 -2.62 13.07
CA ALA A 119 -3.40 -2.37 13.10
C ALA A 119 -3.79 -0.92 12.80
N GLY A 120 -3.07 -0.29 11.86
CA GLY A 120 -3.31 1.09 11.45
C GLY A 120 -2.71 2.17 12.34
N ARG A 121 -1.94 1.80 13.38
CA ARG A 121 -1.17 2.79 14.18
C ARG A 121 -0.16 3.54 13.32
N VAL A 122 0.47 2.85 12.37
CA VAL A 122 1.23 3.48 11.29
C VAL A 122 0.32 3.59 10.08
N GLY A 123 0.20 4.79 9.53
CA GLY A 123 -0.77 5.06 8.47
C GLY A 123 -0.47 4.28 7.20
N LEU A 124 -1.48 3.63 6.62
CA LEU A 124 -1.39 3.02 5.28
C LEU A 124 -2.08 3.91 4.25
N ILE A 125 -1.33 4.35 3.24
CA ILE A 125 -1.88 4.99 2.04
C ILE A 125 -1.69 4.08 0.82
N ASN A 126 -2.73 3.94 0.00
CA ASN A 126 -2.61 3.21 -1.27
C ASN A 126 -2.36 4.18 -2.45
N SER A 127 -1.77 3.70 -3.54
CA SER A 127 -1.72 4.48 -4.79
C SER A 127 -3.09 4.49 -5.49
N GLY A 128 -3.45 5.61 -6.11
CA GLY A 128 -4.66 5.70 -6.95
C GLY A 128 -4.64 4.92 -8.28
N GLY A 129 -3.69 4.00 -8.48
CA GLY A 129 -3.52 3.20 -9.69
C GLY A 129 -2.84 3.94 -10.86
N GLU A 130 -2.63 3.21 -11.95
CA GLU A 130 -2.14 3.77 -13.22
C GLU A 130 -3.25 4.55 -13.94
N SER A 131 -2.87 5.52 -14.78
CA SER A 131 -3.85 6.28 -15.57
C SER A 131 -4.30 5.45 -16.76
N ARG A 132 -5.60 5.19 -16.87
CA ARG A 132 -6.25 4.49 -17.97
C ARG A 132 -7.20 5.39 -18.76
N GLY A 133 -7.24 6.69 -18.45
CA GLY A 133 -8.06 7.67 -19.17
C GLY A 133 -9.45 7.81 -18.57
N ALA A 134 -10.49 7.51 -19.34
CA ALA A 134 -11.88 7.85 -18.99
C ALA A 134 -12.38 7.21 -17.67
N SER A 135 -11.86 6.05 -17.27
CA SER A 135 -12.23 5.37 -16.02
C SER A 135 -11.52 5.90 -14.77
N ASP A 136 -10.56 6.81 -14.91
CA ASP A 136 -9.64 7.17 -13.82
C ASP A 136 -10.32 7.73 -12.58
N LEU A 137 -11.41 8.51 -12.76
CA LEU A 137 -12.16 9.08 -11.65
C LEU A 137 -12.86 7.98 -10.85
N ALA A 138 -13.58 7.08 -11.52
CA ALA A 138 -14.29 5.99 -10.87
C ALA A 138 -13.32 5.03 -10.16
N GLU A 139 -12.18 4.73 -10.80
CA GLU A 139 -11.14 3.88 -10.21
C GLU A 139 -10.54 4.49 -8.95
N VAL A 140 -10.23 5.80 -8.97
CA VAL A 140 -9.61 6.44 -7.81
C VAL A 140 -10.59 6.57 -6.64
N VAL A 141 -11.86 6.85 -6.93
CA VAL A 141 -12.93 6.88 -5.91
C VAL A 141 -13.11 5.49 -5.32
N ARG A 142 -13.19 4.44 -6.15
CA ARG A 142 -13.25 3.04 -5.68
C ARG A 142 -12.07 2.70 -4.78
N THR A 143 -10.85 3.07 -5.18
CA THR A 143 -9.63 2.83 -4.39
C THR A 143 -9.68 3.58 -3.05
N ALA A 144 -10.15 4.83 -3.05
CA ALA A 144 -10.29 5.63 -1.83
C ALA A 144 -11.30 5.00 -0.87
N VAL A 145 -12.44 4.54 -1.38
CA VAL A 145 -13.47 3.84 -0.60
C VAL A 145 -12.91 2.57 0.00
N ILE A 146 -12.21 1.74 -0.78
CA ILE A 146 -11.61 0.49 -0.29
C ILE A 146 -10.59 0.76 0.81
N ASN A 147 -9.66 1.70 0.59
CA ASN A 147 -8.64 2.05 1.57
C ASN A 147 -9.28 2.56 2.87
N LYS A 148 -10.21 3.52 2.79
CA LYS A 148 -10.90 4.07 3.96
C LYS A 148 -11.67 2.98 4.72
N ARG A 149 -12.47 2.18 4.01
CA ARG A 149 -13.27 1.10 4.62
C ARG A 149 -12.41 0.02 5.26
N ALA A 150 -11.19 -0.21 4.77
CA ALA A 150 -10.22 -1.12 5.36
C ALA A 150 -9.50 -0.57 6.61
N GLY A 151 -9.68 0.72 6.94
CA GLY A 151 -8.94 1.41 8.00
C GLY A 151 -7.63 2.07 7.55
N GLY A 152 -7.41 2.18 6.24
CA GLY A 152 -6.34 3.01 5.67
C GLY A 152 -6.63 4.51 5.81
N GLN A 153 -5.59 5.32 5.60
CA GLN A 153 -5.59 6.74 5.96
C GLN A 153 -5.45 7.68 4.76
N GLY A 154 -5.50 7.17 3.53
CA GLY A 154 -5.33 8.05 2.38
C GLY A 154 -4.99 7.36 1.06
N LEU A 155 -4.94 8.19 0.03
CA LEU A 155 -4.33 7.86 -1.24
C LEU A 155 -3.17 8.80 -1.54
N ILE A 156 -2.19 8.27 -2.28
CA ILE A 156 -1.20 9.09 -2.99
C ILE A 156 -1.45 9.01 -4.49
N VAL A 157 -1.56 10.18 -5.13
CA VAL A 157 -1.80 10.31 -6.57
C VAL A 157 -0.74 11.19 -7.21
N GLY A 158 -0.18 10.71 -8.31
CA GLY A 158 0.84 11.40 -9.09
C GLY A 158 0.35 11.61 -10.52
N ARG A 159 0.92 10.85 -11.46
CA ARG A 159 0.56 10.88 -12.89
C ARG A 159 -0.95 10.96 -13.16
N LYS A 160 -1.74 10.15 -12.45
CA LYS A 160 -3.21 10.14 -12.57
C LYS A 160 -3.81 11.54 -12.33
N ALA A 161 -3.33 12.35 -11.41
CA ALA A 161 -3.87 13.71 -11.19
C ALA A 161 -3.19 14.77 -12.08
N PHE A 162 -1.89 14.63 -12.38
CA PHE A 162 -1.09 15.71 -12.96
C PHE A 162 -0.81 15.59 -14.47
N GLN A 163 -1.11 14.46 -15.11
CA GLN A 163 -0.95 14.27 -16.56
C GLN A 163 -2.29 14.44 -17.33
N ARG A 164 -3.15 15.34 -16.86
CA ARG A 164 -4.45 15.67 -17.47
C ARG A 164 -4.73 17.18 -17.35
N PRO A 165 -5.78 17.71 -18.01
CA PRO A 165 -6.18 19.11 -17.83
C PRO A 165 -6.34 19.47 -16.36
N ARG A 166 -5.89 20.66 -15.97
CA ARG A 166 -5.85 21.10 -14.55
C ARG A 166 -7.21 20.96 -13.86
N SER A 167 -8.30 21.32 -14.52
CA SER A 167 -9.66 21.20 -13.99
C SER A 167 -10.02 19.75 -13.63
N GLU A 168 -9.68 18.80 -14.49
CA GLU A 168 -9.91 17.37 -14.26
C GLU A 168 -9.03 16.83 -13.13
N GLY A 169 -7.76 17.24 -13.07
CA GLY A 169 -6.85 16.85 -11.98
C GLY A 169 -7.33 17.33 -10.61
N VAL A 170 -7.82 18.58 -10.54
CA VAL A 170 -8.42 19.14 -9.32
C VAL A 170 -9.69 18.40 -8.94
N ALA A 171 -10.58 18.12 -9.90
CA ALA A 171 -11.80 17.35 -9.65
C ALA A 171 -11.49 15.95 -9.11
N LEU A 172 -10.46 15.29 -9.65
CA LEU A 172 -10.01 13.99 -9.20
C LEU A 172 -9.51 14.02 -7.75
N ILE A 173 -8.69 15.02 -7.39
CA ILE A 173 -8.18 15.17 -6.01
C ILE A 173 -9.34 15.45 -5.04
N ARG A 174 -10.29 16.33 -5.42
CA ARG A 174 -11.46 16.65 -4.59
C ARG A 174 -12.34 15.42 -4.35
N ALA A 175 -12.60 14.62 -5.38
CA ALA A 175 -13.37 13.39 -5.23
C ALA A 175 -12.74 12.40 -4.22
N ILE A 176 -11.40 12.34 -4.15
CA ILE A 176 -10.71 11.56 -3.11
C ILE A 176 -10.95 12.18 -1.73
N GLN A 177 -10.78 13.50 -1.60
CA GLN A 177 -11.01 14.21 -0.33
C GLN A 177 -12.44 14.01 0.17
N ASP A 178 -13.43 14.10 -0.72
CA ASP A 178 -14.85 13.89 -0.41
C ASP A 178 -15.07 12.49 0.19
N VAL A 179 -14.44 11.44 -0.35
CA VAL A 179 -14.51 10.09 0.24
C VAL A 179 -13.99 10.06 1.67
N TYR A 180 -12.87 10.73 1.98
CA TYR A 180 -12.31 10.73 3.35
C TYR A 180 -13.11 11.62 4.31
N LEU A 181 -13.72 12.70 3.82
CA LEU A 181 -14.57 13.60 4.60
C LEU A 181 -15.99 13.06 4.82
N ASP A 182 -16.48 12.14 3.96
CA ASP A 182 -17.81 11.56 4.07
C ASP A 182 -17.91 10.56 5.25
N ALA A 183 -18.59 10.98 6.32
CA ALA A 183 -18.78 10.17 7.53
C ALA A 183 -19.63 8.90 7.31
N SER A 184 -20.41 8.82 6.23
CA SER A 184 -21.19 7.61 5.90
C SER A 184 -20.31 6.45 5.41
N ILE A 185 -19.10 6.76 4.93
CA ILE A 185 -18.10 5.78 4.53
C ILE A 185 -17.26 5.42 5.76
N ALA A 186 -17.82 4.57 6.62
CA ALA A 186 -17.15 4.09 7.83
C ALA A 186 -16.22 2.89 7.56
N ILE A 187 -15.33 2.62 8.51
CA ILE A 187 -14.56 1.36 8.55
C ILE A 187 -15.55 0.19 8.59
N ALA A 188 -15.32 -0.79 7.73
CA ALA A 188 -16.17 -1.97 7.57
C ALA A 188 -15.81 -3.09 8.55
#